data_AF-A0A2E7N1V5-F1
#
_entry.id   AF-A0A2E7N1V5-F1
#
_cell.length_a   1.000
_cell.length_b   1.000
_cell.length_c   1.000
_cell.angle_alpha   90.00
_cell.angle_beta   90.00
_cell.angle_gamma   90.00
#
_symmetry.space_group_name_H-M   'P 1'
#
loop_
_entity.id
_entity.type
_entity.pdbx_description
1 polymer ?
#
loop_
_entity_poly.entity_id
_entity_poly.type
_entity_poly.pdbx_seq_one_letter_code
_entity_poly.pdbx_strand_id
1 'polypeptide(L)'
;MNFPRWDRIYYFVYFAMLTALASFAALFVVPLVEITDIETGEVLTKTIPANEQWDIVWISLLPVAITGSVLWAVPKREKPDRAAKINIWVSTFLVYVFVVMMIFVNGVLFIPTAMFMTAAAVGSQVSRRERTIFAKSPSESKSGRGGGKRRHNKR
;
A
#
# COMPACT_ATOMS: atom_id res chain seq x y z
N MET A 1 18.28 -8.29 14.71
CA MET A 1 16.87 -8.68 14.50
C MET A 1 16.72 -9.24 13.09
N ASN A 2 16.33 -10.51 12.96
CA ASN A 2 16.05 -11.12 11.65
C ASN A 2 14.67 -10.65 11.20
N PHE A 3 14.59 -9.65 10.32
CA PHE A 3 13.33 -9.26 9.71
C PHE A 3 12.75 -10.46 8.94
N PRO A 4 11.46 -10.79 9.12
CA PRO A 4 10.84 -11.86 8.36
C PRO A 4 10.96 -11.54 6.85
N ARG A 5 11.32 -12.53 6.04
CA ARG A 5 11.44 -12.36 4.58
C ARG A 5 10.05 -12.26 3.94
N TRP A 6 9.36 -11.14 4.15
CA TRP A 6 8.11 -10.82 3.47
C TRP A 6 8.36 -10.20 2.10
N ASP A 7 7.38 -10.30 1.23
CA ASP A 7 7.42 -9.59 -0.05
C ASP A 7 7.44 -8.07 0.18
N ARG A 8 8.15 -7.34 -0.67
CA ARG A 8 8.26 -5.86 -0.59
C ARG A 8 6.88 -5.20 -0.68
N ILE A 9 5.97 -5.74 -1.49
CA ILE A 9 4.61 -5.21 -1.62
C ILE A 9 3.87 -5.36 -0.29
N TYR A 10 4.03 -6.51 0.39
CA TYR A 10 3.46 -6.73 1.70
C TYR A 10 4.01 -5.72 2.74
N TYR A 11 5.31 -5.42 2.70
CA TYR A 11 5.89 -4.38 3.54
C TYR A 11 5.25 -3.01 3.31
N PHE A 12 5.08 -2.59 2.06
CA PHE A 12 4.44 -1.30 1.77
C PHE A 12 3.00 -1.23 2.27
N VAL A 13 2.21 -2.29 2.04
CA VAL A 13 0.83 -2.35 2.55
C VAL A 13 0.79 -2.37 4.08
N TYR A 14 1.72 -3.07 4.72
CA TYR A 14 1.85 -3.09 6.18
C TYR A 14 2.17 -1.71 6.76
N PHE A 15 3.13 -0.99 6.17
CA PHE A 15 3.43 0.39 6.58
C PHE A 15 2.29 1.36 6.27
N ALA A 16 1.55 1.16 5.17
CA ALA A 16 0.34 1.92 4.91
C ALA A 16 -0.69 1.73 6.03
N MET A 17 -0.93 0.49 6.46
CA MET A 17 -1.85 0.22 7.58
C MET A 17 -1.37 0.85 8.89
N LEU A 18 -0.08 0.73 9.22
CA LEU A 18 0.48 1.34 10.44
C LEU A 18 0.35 2.85 10.43
N THR A 19 0.65 3.49 9.30
CA THR A 19 0.49 4.94 9.16
C THR A 19 -0.98 5.34 9.21
N ALA A 20 -1.90 4.59 8.61
CA ALA A 20 -3.34 4.86 8.71
C ALA A 20 -3.83 4.78 10.16
N LEU A 21 -3.40 3.77 10.91
CA LEU A 21 -3.71 3.64 12.33
C LEU A 21 -3.13 4.77 13.17
N ALA A 22 -1.88 5.16 12.91
CA ALA A 22 -1.25 6.27 13.59
C ALA A 22 -1.97 7.59 13.30
N SER A 23 -2.34 7.84 12.05
CA SER A 23 -3.11 9.02 11.62
C SER A 23 -4.50 9.05 12.24
N PHE A 24 -5.17 7.90 12.34
CA PHE A 24 -6.45 7.78 13.03
C PHE A 24 -6.31 8.06 14.54
N ALA A 25 -5.31 7.49 15.20
CA ALA A 25 -5.02 7.75 16.61
C ALA A 25 -4.67 9.24 16.85
N ALA A 26 -3.99 9.88 15.91
CA ALA A 26 -3.63 11.29 15.98
C ALA A 26 -4.86 12.22 16.04
N LEU A 27 -6.04 11.80 15.55
CA LEU A 27 -7.27 12.60 15.65
C LEU A 27 -7.70 12.90 17.09
N PHE A 28 -7.29 12.04 18.04
CA PHE A 28 -7.62 12.16 19.45
C PHE A 28 -6.60 12.98 20.25
N VAL A 29 -5.43 13.27 19.66
CA VAL A 29 -4.31 13.90 20.36
C VAL A 29 -3.93 15.23 19.72
N VAL A 30 -3.99 15.33 18.39
CA VAL A 30 -3.62 16.53 17.65
C VAL A 30 -4.83 17.47 17.60
N PRO A 31 -4.70 18.72 18.08
CA PRO A 31 -5.73 19.72 17.90
C PRO A 31 -5.74 20.16 16.43
N LEU A 32 -6.80 19.81 15.71
CA LEU A 32 -6.96 20.04 14.27
C LEU A 32 -8.04 21.09 13.97
N VAL A 33 -8.78 21.54 14.99
CA VAL A 33 -9.87 22.51 14.85
C VAL A 33 -9.48 23.79 15.58
N GLU A 34 -9.46 24.89 14.84
CA GLU A 34 -9.32 26.23 15.40
C GLU A 34 -10.70 26.90 15.46
N ILE A 35 -11.11 27.32 16.65
CA ILE A 35 -12.34 28.10 16.86
C ILE A 35 -11.90 29.50 17.27
N THR A 36 -12.16 30.48 16.41
CA THR A 36 -11.93 31.88 16.74
C THR A 36 -13.20 32.46 17.33
N ASP A 37 -13.13 32.89 18.59
CA ASP A 37 -14.23 33.63 19.21
C ASP A 37 -14.30 35.04 18.61
N ILE A 38 -15.46 35.39 18.06
CA ILE A 38 -15.68 36.64 17.31
C ILE A 38 -15.74 37.84 18.29
N GLU A 39 -16.10 37.60 19.55
CA GLU A 39 -16.28 38.67 20.54
C GLU A 39 -14.98 39.02 21.29
N THR A 40 -14.09 38.06 21.50
CA THR A 40 -12.85 38.22 22.27
C THR A 40 -11.58 38.10 21.42
N GLY A 41 -11.67 37.54 20.22
CA GLY A 41 -10.52 37.28 19.35
C GLY A 41 -9.63 36.13 19.82
N GLU A 42 -10.02 35.38 20.85
CA GLU A 42 -9.25 34.22 21.32
C GLU A 42 -9.39 33.04 20.34
N VAL A 43 -8.25 32.44 20.00
CA VAL A 43 -8.17 31.24 19.16
C VAL A 43 -8.08 30.02 20.07
N LEU A 44 -9.17 29.27 20.18
CA LEU A 44 -9.22 28.01 20.91
C LEU A 44 -8.92 26.85 19.97
N THR A 45 -7.85 26.11 20.26
CA THR A 45 -7.48 24.90 19.52
C THR A 45 -8.09 23.68 20.20
N LYS A 46 -8.90 22.91 19.47
CA LYS A 46 -9.55 21.69 19.97
C LYS A 46 -9.26 20.50 19.07
N THR A 47 -9.25 19.31 19.67
CA THR A 47 -9.27 18.04 18.92
C THR A 47 -10.66 17.80 18.32
N ILE A 48 -10.74 16.99 17.25
CA ILE A 48 -12.01 16.69 16.57
C ILE A 48 -13.06 16.09 17.52
N PRO A 49 -12.74 15.10 18.39
CA PRO A 49 -13.70 14.56 19.34
C PRO A 49 -14.14 15.57 20.40
N ALA A 50 -13.24 16.45 20.83
CA ALA A 50 -13.54 17.52 21.78
C ALA A 50 -14.44 18.63 21.20
N ASN A 51 -14.59 18.66 19.88
CA ASN A 51 -15.56 19.49 19.17
C ASN A 51 -16.84 18.73 18.79
N GLU A 52 -17.05 17.53 19.35
CA GLU A 52 -18.23 16.67 19.11
C GLU A 52 -18.44 16.24 17.64
N GLN A 53 -17.44 16.43 16.78
CA GLN A 53 -17.50 16.09 15.35
C GLN A 53 -17.20 14.60 15.10
N TRP A 54 -18.05 13.72 15.66
CA TRP A 54 -17.88 12.27 15.57
C TRP A 54 -18.00 11.73 14.15
N ASP A 55 -18.74 12.39 13.26
CA ASP A 55 -18.87 11.99 11.85
C ASP A 55 -17.51 11.92 11.15
N ILE A 56 -16.63 12.89 11.45
CA ILE A 56 -15.28 12.95 10.89
C ILE A 56 -14.44 11.78 11.41
N VAL A 57 -14.62 11.39 12.67
CA VAL A 57 -13.95 10.22 13.26
C VAL A 57 -14.38 8.95 12.52
N TRP A 58 -15.68 8.74 12.33
CA TRP A 58 -16.19 7.57 11.61
C TRP A 58 -15.72 7.51 10.16
N ILE A 59 -15.77 8.65 9.45
CA ILE A 59 -15.28 8.72 8.07
C ILE A 59 -13.77 8.45 8.01
N SER A 60 -13.01 8.89 9.01
CA SER A 60 -11.56 8.65 9.10
C SER A 60 -11.17 7.21 9.42
N LEU A 61 -12.13 6.36 9.74
CA LEU A 61 -11.91 4.92 9.82
C LEU A 61 -11.79 4.28 8.43
N LEU A 62 -12.26 4.94 7.36
CA LEU A 62 -12.24 4.40 6.01
C LEU A 62 -10.82 4.06 5.52
N PRO A 63 -9.80 4.93 5.61
CA PRO A 63 -8.44 4.57 5.20
C PRO A 63 -7.88 3.36 5.98
N VAL A 64 -8.23 3.22 7.25
CA VAL A 64 -7.83 2.09 8.10
C VAL A 64 -8.50 0.81 7.62
N ALA A 65 -9.82 0.83 7.38
CA ALA A 65 -10.55 -0.31 6.86
C ALA A 65 -10.06 -0.73 5.45
N ILE A 66 -9.82 0.26 4.57
CA ILE A 66 -9.32 0.03 3.21
C ILE A 66 -7.94 -0.61 3.25
N THR A 67 -6.98 -0.01 3.96
CA THR A 67 -5.61 -0.57 4.06
C THR A 67 -5.57 -1.91 4.77
N GLY A 68 -6.41 -2.13 5.78
CA GLY A 68 -6.59 -3.42 6.43
C GLY A 68 -7.11 -4.50 5.48
N SER A 69 -8.07 -4.15 4.61
CA SER A 69 -8.59 -5.08 3.60
C SER A 69 -7.53 -5.50 2.58
N VAL A 70 -6.66 -4.56 2.19
CA VAL A 70 -5.54 -4.84 1.28
C VAL A 70 -4.49 -5.70 1.98
N LEU A 71 -4.18 -5.41 3.25
CA LEU A 71 -3.22 -6.19 4.04
C LEU A 71 -3.68 -7.64 4.21
N TRP A 72 -4.99 -7.87 4.31
CA TRP A 72 -5.57 -9.21 4.33
C TRP A 72 -5.43 -9.90 2.96
N ALA A 73 -5.75 -9.17 1.88
CA ALA A 73 -5.77 -9.74 0.53
C ALA A 73 -4.38 -10.04 -0.03
N VAL A 74 -3.33 -9.31 0.38
CA VAL A 74 -1.97 -9.46 -0.17
C VAL A 74 -1.20 -10.58 0.55
N PRO A 75 -0.67 -11.58 -0.18
CA PRO A 75 0.09 -12.66 0.42
C PRO A 75 1.42 -12.17 1.02
N LYS A 76 1.81 -12.74 2.17
CA LYS A 76 3.02 -12.35 2.91
C LYS A 76 4.33 -12.65 2.18
N ARG A 77 4.37 -13.72 1.38
CA ARG A 77 5.62 -14.28 0.82
C ARG A 77 5.61 -14.44 -0.70
N GLU A 78 4.43 -14.34 -1.31
CA GLU A 78 4.24 -14.61 -2.74
C GLU A 78 3.94 -13.32 -3.49
N LYS A 79 3.99 -13.40 -4.82
CA LYS A 79 3.56 -12.28 -5.66
C LYS A 79 2.04 -12.14 -5.55
N PRO A 80 1.49 -10.91 -5.45
CA PRO A 80 0.05 -10.71 -5.48
C PRO A 80 -0.51 -11.21 -6.82
N ASP A 81 -1.62 -11.95 -6.73
CA ASP A 81 -2.39 -12.41 -7.86
C ASP A 81 -3.11 -11.23 -8.56
N ARG A 82 -3.81 -11.51 -9.67
CA ARG A 82 -4.49 -10.45 -10.42
C ARG A 82 -5.55 -9.73 -9.59
N ALA A 83 -6.28 -10.45 -8.73
CA ALA A 83 -7.31 -9.87 -7.88
C ALA A 83 -6.70 -8.95 -6.81
N ALA A 84 -5.64 -9.40 -6.11
CA ALA A 84 -4.94 -8.56 -5.13
C ALA A 84 -4.34 -7.30 -5.77
N LYS A 85 -3.80 -7.38 -7.00
CA LYS A 85 -3.32 -6.19 -7.72
C LYS A 85 -4.42 -5.16 -7.98
N ILE A 86 -5.58 -5.61 -8.44
CA ILE A 86 -6.74 -4.75 -8.66
C ILE A 86 -7.19 -4.14 -7.32
N ASN A 87 -7.25 -4.96 -6.27
CA ASN A 87 -7.64 -4.48 -4.94
C ASN A 87 -6.67 -3.41 -4.41
N ILE A 88 -5.36 -3.62 -4.53
CA ILE A 88 -4.35 -2.60 -4.16
C ILE A 88 -4.62 -1.31 -4.93
N TRP A 89 -4.83 -1.37 -6.24
CA TRP A 89 -5.03 -0.19 -7.08
C TRP A 89 -6.30 0.59 -6.75
N VAL A 90 -7.43 -0.10 -6.63
CA VAL A 90 -8.71 0.49 -6.26
C VAL A 90 -8.61 1.11 -4.87
N SER A 91 -7.98 0.41 -3.94
CA SER A 91 -7.77 0.90 -2.58
C SER A 91 -6.87 2.13 -2.53
N THR A 92 -5.79 2.17 -3.32
CA THR A 92 -4.94 3.36 -3.46
C THR A 92 -5.75 4.54 -3.98
N PHE A 93 -6.57 4.34 -5.01
CA PHE A 93 -7.44 5.38 -5.54
C PHE A 93 -8.42 5.91 -4.48
N LEU A 94 -9.09 5.02 -3.74
CA LEU A 94 -10.02 5.42 -2.68
C LEU A 94 -9.34 6.18 -1.54
N VAL A 95 -8.12 5.79 -1.16
CA VAL A 95 -7.32 6.54 -0.16
C VAL A 95 -7.00 7.95 -0.68
N TYR A 96 -6.66 8.12 -1.96
CA TYR A 96 -6.46 9.46 -2.52
C TYR A 96 -7.73 10.30 -2.53
N VAL A 97 -8.86 9.72 -2.94
CA VAL A 97 -10.16 10.41 -2.90
C VAL A 97 -10.46 10.91 -1.49
N PHE A 98 -10.24 10.05 -0.48
CA PHE A 98 -10.37 10.43 0.92
C PHE A 98 -9.47 11.60 1.29
N VAL A 99 -8.17 11.52 0.97
CA VAL A 99 -7.19 12.57 1.32
C VAL A 99 -7.57 13.91 0.70
N VAL A 100 -8.00 13.91 -0.56
CA VAL A 100 -8.39 15.15 -1.26
C VAL A 100 -9.68 15.72 -0.68
N MET A 101 -10.70 14.90 -0.42
CA MET A 101 -11.96 15.37 0.15
C MET A 101 -11.78 15.93 1.58
N MET A 102 -10.89 15.33 2.38
CA MET A 102 -10.67 15.70 3.77
C MET A 102 -9.47 16.65 3.99
N ILE A 103 -8.88 17.18 2.93
CA ILE A 103 -7.59 17.89 3.01
C ILE A 103 -7.61 19.07 3.99
N PHE A 104 -8.74 19.78 4.10
CA PHE A 104 -8.92 20.95 4.98
C PHE A 104 -9.14 20.61 6.45
N VAL A 105 -9.36 19.34 6.79
CA VAL A 105 -9.70 18.92 8.15
C VAL A 105 -8.59 18.03 8.70
N ASN A 106 -8.41 16.85 8.11
CA ASN A 106 -7.48 15.85 8.63
C ASN A 106 -6.86 14.96 7.54
N GLY A 107 -7.19 15.19 6.26
CA GLY A 107 -6.68 14.42 5.13
C GLY A 107 -5.15 14.46 5.02
N VAL A 108 -4.52 15.55 5.46
CA VAL A 108 -3.06 15.70 5.51
C VAL A 108 -2.40 14.60 6.35
N LEU A 109 -3.04 14.16 7.44
CA LEU A 109 -2.51 13.10 8.30
C LEU A 109 -2.39 11.78 7.54
N PHE A 110 -3.21 11.54 6.53
CA PHE A 110 -3.22 10.28 5.78
C PHE A 110 -2.31 10.29 4.54
N ILE A 111 -1.56 11.38 4.29
CA ILE A 111 -0.61 11.45 3.17
C ILE A 111 0.44 10.31 3.21
N PRO A 112 1.09 10.00 4.37
CA PRO A 112 2.04 8.89 4.42
C PRO A 112 1.40 7.55 4.04
N THR A 113 0.14 7.33 4.43
CA THR A 113 -0.64 6.14 4.05
C THR A 113 -0.78 6.06 2.53
N ALA A 114 -1.17 7.17 1.89
CA ALA A 114 -1.31 7.26 0.44
C ALA A 114 0.03 6.98 -0.27
N MET A 115 1.15 7.52 0.23
CA MET A 115 2.48 7.28 -0.34
C MET A 115 2.87 5.80 -0.34
N PHE A 116 2.65 5.10 0.78
CA PHE A 116 2.94 3.66 0.88
C PHE A 116 2.00 2.82 0.00
N MET A 117 0.72 3.17 -0.07
CA MET A 117 -0.24 2.53 -0.98
C MET A 117 0.15 2.73 -2.45
N THR A 118 0.68 3.90 -2.82
CA THR A 118 1.22 4.15 -4.17
C THR A 118 2.44 3.29 -4.46
N ALA A 119 3.37 3.17 -3.51
CA ALA A 119 4.53 2.29 -3.66
C ALA A 119 4.12 0.82 -3.84
N ALA A 120 3.11 0.35 -3.09
CA ALA A 120 2.53 -0.97 -3.26
C ALA A 120 1.87 -1.15 -4.64
N ALA A 121 1.05 -0.19 -5.07
CA ALA A 121 0.33 -0.22 -6.34
C ALA A 121 1.30 -0.27 -7.54
N VAL A 122 2.28 0.64 -7.59
CA VAL A 122 3.29 0.69 -8.65
C VAL A 122 4.19 -0.55 -8.58
N GLY A 123 4.62 -0.95 -7.38
CA GLY A 123 5.45 -2.14 -7.19
C GLY A 123 4.76 -3.44 -7.63
N SER A 124 3.43 -3.50 -7.57
CA SER A 124 2.64 -4.66 -8.02
C SER A 124 2.56 -4.83 -9.55
N GLN A 125 2.75 -3.73 -10.30
CA GLN A 125 2.69 -3.71 -11.77
C GLN A 125 4.03 -4.10 -12.40
N VAL A 126 5.14 -3.86 -11.73
CA VAL A 126 6.46 -4.25 -12.24
C VAL A 126 6.53 -5.77 -12.31
N SER A 127 6.40 -6.29 -13.53
CA SER A 127 6.63 -7.71 -13.80
C SER A 127 8.04 -8.04 -13.35
N ARG A 128 8.16 -8.80 -12.26
CA ARG A 128 9.45 -9.36 -11.84
C ARG A 128 9.87 -10.31 -12.93
N ARG A 129 10.74 -9.84 -13.82
CA ARG A 129 11.60 -10.69 -14.64
C ARG A 129 12.31 -11.59 -13.63
N GLU A 130 11.87 -12.83 -13.53
CA GLU A 130 12.65 -13.84 -12.81
C GLU A 130 14.05 -13.72 -13.37
N ARG A 131 15.02 -13.36 -12.53
CA ARG A 131 16.42 -13.56 -12.88
C ARG A 131 16.61 -15.09 -12.88
N THR A 132 16.20 -15.73 -13.97
CA THR A 132 16.73 -17.03 -14.41
C THR A 132 18.21 -16.94 -14.82
N ILE A 133 18.88 -15.82 -14.54
CA ILE A 133 20.28 -15.54 -14.90
C ILE A 133 21.27 -16.13 -13.88
N PHE A 134 20.84 -16.58 -12.70
CA PHE A 134 21.75 -17.15 -11.68
C PHE A 134 21.51 -18.64 -11.35
N ALA A 135 20.92 -19.40 -12.27
CA ALA A 135 20.84 -20.87 -12.16
C ALA A 135 21.01 -21.60 -13.50
N LYS A 136 21.98 -21.17 -14.31
CA LYS A 136 22.68 -22.07 -15.25
C LYS A 136 24.15 -21.67 -15.27
N SER A 137 24.94 -22.34 -14.43
CA SER A 137 26.38 -22.39 -14.60
C SER A 137 26.69 -22.94 -16.00
N PRO A 138 27.50 -22.25 -16.82
CA PRO A 138 27.83 -22.69 -18.18
C PRO A 138 28.95 -23.74 -18.13
N SER A 139 28.70 -24.89 -17.49
CA SER A 139 29.69 -25.98 -17.40
C SER A 139 29.23 -27.30 -18.04
N GLU A 140 28.06 -27.36 -18.68
CA GLU A 140 27.66 -28.53 -19.51
C GLU A 140 27.81 -28.27 -21.01
N SER A 141 28.71 -27.37 -21.38
CA SER A 141 29.26 -27.26 -22.73
C SER A 141 30.50 -28.17 -22.82
N LYS A 142 30.26 -29.46 -23.13
CA LYS A 142 31.12 -30.42 -23.86
C LYS A 142 30.93 -31.85 -23.34
N SER A 143 30.16 -32.67 -24.07
CA SER A 143 30.59 -34.01 -24.49
C SER A 143 29.54 -34.70 -25.39
N GLY A 144 30.01 -35.29 -26.50
CA GLY A 144 29.25 -36.18 -27.41
C GLY A 144 28.60 -35.45 -28.60
N ARG A 145 29.22 -35.24 -29.77
CA ARG A 145 29.77 -36.19 -30.76
C ARG A 145 28.68 -37.11 -31.36
N GLY A 146 28.33 -36.84 -32.63
CA GLY A 146 27.49 -37.68 -33.50
C GLY A 146 26.11 -37.04 -33.74
N GLY A 147 25.71 -36.57 -34.93
CA GLY A 147 25.92 -37.15 -36.25
C GLY A 147 24.60 -37.78 -36.69
N GLY A 148 23.84 -37.12 -37.58
CA GLY A 148 22.69 -37.76 -38.23
C GLY A 148 21.58 -36.82 -38.71
N LYS A 149 21.70 -36.32 -39.95
CA LYS A 149 20.53 -35.93 -40.75
C LYS A 149 19.68 -37.18 -41.06
N ARG A 150 18.35 -37.11 -40.95
CA ARG A 150 17.33 -37.72 -41.85
C ARG A 150 15.92 -37.41 -41.29
N ARG A 151 15.08 -36.63 -41.97
CA ARG A 151 14.19 -36.92 -43.13
C ARG A 151 12.77 -37.27 -42.67
N HIS A 152 11.86 -36.32 -42.90
CA HIS A 152 10.49 -36.44 -43.44
C HIS A 152 9.64 -37.68 -43.07
N ASN A 153 8.47 -37.47 -42.45
CA ASN A 153 7.27 -38.12 -42.94
C ASN A 153 6.00 -37.30 -42.71
N LYS A 154 5.20 -37.16 -43.78
CA LYS A 154 3.83 -36.66 -43.79
C LYS A 154 2.90 -37.80 -43.34
N ARG A 155 1.85 -37.46 -42.60
CA ARG A 155 0.53 -38.08 -42.75
C ARG A 155 -0.47 -36.96 -42.91
#